data_AF-A0A371DA58-F1
#
_entry.id   AF-A0A371DA58-F1
#
_cell.length_a   1.000
_cell.length_b   1.000
_cell.length_c   1.000
_cell.angle_alpha   90.00
_cell.angle_beta   90.00
_cell.angle_gamma   90.00
#
_symmetry.space_group_name_H-M   'P 1'
#
loop_
_entity.id
_entity.type
_entity.pdbx_description
1 polymer ?
#
loop_
_entity_poly.entity_id
_entity_poly.type
_entity_poly.pdbx_seq_one_letter_code
_entity_poly.pdbx_strand_id
1 'polypeptide(L)'
;MSRAGSGTGYYPNAYYEAAQKQSVVVPPTVPSPTRNLQERQAPDITPPASHIPSDEAFYVLDPHTGRHRPNVDLLRQHFFHEGRLSQEQALFILEQATDLMTREPNMLQVPSPVTVCGDIHGQYYDLMKVFEVGGSFDENNYLFLGDYVDRGCFGIECLLYLYALKLCYPNRMFLLRGNHECRHLTEYFTFKRECLHKYSAEVYDACIKSFQALPVTALVDRKFFCVHGGISPELDTLRDIDLVDRFQEPASKGLLCDLLWADPIPNFGHEHDPTPERPHGLPPGVPFVDNHTRGCSYYFTYEAACKFLERNQLLGIFRGHEAQDAGYTMHRKTPTKKFPSVITIFSAPNYLDVYHNRGAVIKYKNRNITIRQYNATSHPYWLPNFMDAFTWSLPFVGAKITEMLLAILSVCSDQELGSVSSEEEDAERARALNDSDSEEGDETRTVTDLSPNEISERRQEIKNKILAVGRMQRIFQLLREEAENATELAPAPGAEGAEPPTMWPGGFHPSGAPDALGVHGQQVRRMIRTFSDARASDRANERMPQYDYTQQPVLPLVPVPSMRIPGLALAAGAEGEGADGDDNRRNMEELIKKALEEEGLGDGGMVERLADRIARGRRGARPRGLKRFETAP
;
A
#
# COMPACT_ATOMS: atom_id res chain seq x y z
N MET A 1 -49.73 -44.47 9.78
CA MET A 1 -50.75 -44.12 8.77
C MET A 1 -50.57 -42.64 8.45
N SER A 2 -49.80 -42.32 7.40
CA SER A 2 -50.26 -41.76 6.10
C SER A 2 -50.57 -40.26 6.18
N ARG A 3 -50.05 -39.36 5.34
CA ARG A 3 -49.39 -39.50 4.02
C ARG A 3 -48.67 -38.19 3.70
N ALA A 4 -47.66 -38.30 2.85
CA ALA A 4 -46.87 -37.23 2.25
C ALA A 4 -47.70 -36.27 1.37
N GLY A 5 -47.20 -35.04 1.24
CA GLY A 5 -47.58 -34.06 0.23
C GLY A 5 -46.43 -33.10 -0.03
N SER A 6 -45.70 -33.36 -1.10
CA SER A 6 -44.59 -32.58 -1.64
C SER A 6 -45.04 -31.20 -2.12
N GLY A 7 -44.35 -30.15 -1.68
CA GLY A 7 -44.47 -28.79 -2.22
C GLY A 7 -43.09 -28.17 -2.33
N THR A 8 -42.64 -27.98 -3.56
CA THR A 8 -41.43 -27.29 -3.99
C THR A 8 -41.35 -25.87 -3.42
N GLY A 9 -40.59 -25.68 -2.35
CA GLY A 9 -40.21 -24.37 -1.84
C GLY A 9 -38.95 -23.86 -2.55
N TYR A 10 -39.13 -23.20 -3.69
CA TYR A 10 -38.16 -22.23 -4.18
C TYR A 10 -37.96 -21.19 -3.07
N TYR A 11 -36.81 -21.24 -2.38
CA TYR A 11 -36.40 -20.12 -1.54
C TYR A 11 -36.08 -18.97 -2.50
N PRO A 12 -36.81 -17.84 -2.43
CA PRO A 12 -36.55 -16.73 -3.33
C PRO A 12 -35.15 -16.18 -3.04
N ASN A 13 -34.39 -15.98 -4.12
CA ASN A 13 -33.19 -15.14 -4.12
C ASN A 13 -33.50 -13.81 -3.42
N ALA A 14 -33.10 -13.68 -2.16
CA ALA A 14 -32.97 -12.39 -1.49
C ALA A 14 -31.62 -11.76 -1.88
N TYR A 15 -31.41 -11.65 -3.20
CA TYR A 15 -30.52 -10.68 -3.82
C TYR A 15 -31.44 -9.58 -4.36
N TYR A 16 -31.10 -8.32 -4.06
CA TYR A 16 -31.89 -7.12 -4.29
C TYR A 16 -32.93 -6.74 -3.21
N GLU A 17 -32.47 -6.60 -1.97
CA GLU A 17 -32.75 -5.35 -1.27
C GLU A 17 -31.46 -4.54 -1.29
N ALA A 18 -31.37 -3.66 -2.28
CA ALA A 18 -30.49 -2.52 -2.21
C ALA A 18 -30.95 -1.71 -1.00
N ALA A 19 -30.36 -1.98 0.17
CA ALA A 19 -30.29 -0.99 1.22
C ALA A 19 -29.62 0.21 0.54
N GLN A 20 -30.44 1.17 0.12
CA GLN A 20 -30.03 2.55 -0.01
C GLN A 20 -29.34 2.85 1.31
N LYS A 21 -28.01 2.70 1.35
CA LYS A 21 -27.19 3.57 2.16
C LYS A 21 -27.67 4.93 1.74
N GLN A 22 -28.54 5.54 2.54
CA GLN A 22 -28.77 6.96 2.48
C GLN A 22 -27.36 7.52 2.55
N SER A 23 -26.83 7.93 1.40
CA SER A 23 -25.84 8.98 1.37
C SER A 23 -26.40 10.00 2.32
N VAL A 24 -25.76 10.20 3.47
CA VAL A 24 -26.09 11.35 4.29
C VAL A 24 -25.87 12.52 3.35
N VAL A 25 -26.95 13.03 2.78
CA VAL A 25 -26.95 14.26 2.02
C VAL A 25 -26.68 15.27 3.11
N VAL A 26 -25.40 15.54 3.33
CA VAL A 26 -24.97 16.69 4.10
C VAL A 26 -25.62 17.85 3.34
N PRO A 27 -26.62 18.54 3.92
CA PRO A 27 -27.21 19.67 3.24
C PRO A 27 -26.06 20.63 2.90
N PRO A 28 -26.08 21.32 1.75
CA PRO A 28 -25.09 22.36 1.49
C PRO A 28 -25.23 23.38 2.61
N THR A 29 -24.35 23.29 3.61
CA THR A 29 -24.26 24.27 4.67
C THR A 29 -23.86 25.55 3.97
N VAL A 30 -24.79 26.49 3.89
CA VAL A 30 -24.49 27.87 3.52
C VAL A 30 -23.25 28.26 4.33
N PRO A 31 -22.13 28.63 3.70
CA PRO A 31 -20.90 28.88 4.44
C PRO A 31 -21.17 29.99 5.44
N SER A 32 -21.21 29.65 6.72
CA SER A 32 -21.24 30.63 7.79
C SER A 32 -20.02 31.53 7.59
N PRO A 33 -20.15 32.87 7.66
CA PRO A 33 -19.04 33.80 7.43
C PRO A 33 -17.90 33.70 8.45
N THR A 34 -18.00 32.78 9.42
CA THR A 34 -17.08 32.61 10.55
C THR A 34 -16.60 31.15 10.67
N ARG A 35 -16.18 30.53 9.57
CA ARG A 35 -15.50 29.23 9.66
C ARG A 35 -14.12 29.45 10.29
N ASN A 36 -13.98 29.12 11.57
CA ASN A 36 -12.68 29.20 12.25
C ASN A 36 -11.73 28.18 11.63
N LEU A 37 -10.78 28.65 10.82
CA LEU A 37 -9.80 27.80 10.15
C LEU A 37 -8.76 27.21 11.11
N GLN A 38 -8.72 27.64 12.37
CA GLN A 38 -7.87 27.06 13.41
C GLN A 38 -8.52 25.86 14.10
N GLU A 39 -9.84 25.70 13.99
CA GLU A 39 -10.56 24.58 14.60
C GLU A 39 -10.56 23.35 13.69
N ARG A 40 -10.61 22.16 14.32
CA ARG A 40 -10.61 20.88 13.61
C ARG A 40 -11.89 20.73 12.81
N GLN A 41 -11.74 20.55 11.50
CA GLN A 41 -12.87 20.54 10.56
C GLN A 41 -13.74 19.28 10.61
N ALA A 42 -13.24 18.21 11.22
CA ALA A 42 -13.97 16.96 11.46
C ALA A 42 -13.89 16.60 12.96
N PRO A 43 -14.69 17.26 13.82
CA PRO A 43 -14.62 17.05 15.27
C PRO A 43 -15.07 15.64 15.69
N ASP A 44 -15.95 15.00 14.92
CA ASP A 44 -16.52 13.68 15.25
C ASP A 44 -15.52 12.52 15.11
N ILE A 45 -14.41 12.72 14.40
CA ILE A 45 -13.37 11.69 14.24
C ILE A 45 -12.51 11.69 15.50
N THR A 46 -12.38 10.58 16.21
CA THR A 46 -11.51 10.53 17.39
C THR A 46 -10.05 10.84 17.02
N PRO A 47 -9.35 11.77 17.71
CA PRO A 47 -7.93 12.01 17.45
C PRO A 47 -7.06 10.86 17.99
N PRO A 48 -5.89 10.60 17.38
CA PRO A 48 -4.90 9.67 17.93
C PRO A 48 -4.49 10.02 19.37
N ALA A 49 -4.15 9.02 20.16
CA ALA A 49 -3.57 9.20 21.49
C ALA A 49 -2.16 9.80 21.37
N SER A 50 -2.04 11.09 21.71
CA SER A 50 -0.80 11.87 21.55
C SER A 50 0.23 11.66 22.66
N HIS A 51 -0.13 11.00 23.76
CA HIS A 51 0.75 10.79 24.90
C HIS A 51 1.38 9.39 24.85
N ILE A 52 2.58 9.28 25.42
CA ILE A 52 3.25 7.99 25.65
C ILE A 52 2.80 7.48 27.03
N PRO A 53 2.47 6.19 27.20
CA PRO A 53 2.12 5.63 28.51
C PRO A 53 3.27 5.78 29.51
N SER A 54 2.96 6.14 30.75
CA SER A 54 3.98 6.19 31.81
C SER A 54 4.48 4.79 32.15
N ASP A 55 5.72 4.71 32.62
CA ASP A 55 6.33 3.45 33.05
C ASP A 55 5.53 2.78 34.18
N GLU A 56 4.96 3.55 35.09
CA GLU A 56 4.09 3.03 36.16
C GLU A 56 2.82 2.36 35.62
N ALA A 57 2.25 2.87 34.52
CA ALA A 57 1.07 2.29 33.90
C ALA A 57 1.43 1.08 33.02
N PHE A 58 2.60 1.12 32.38
CA PHE A 58 3.09 0.11 31.45
C PHE A 58 3.64 -1.13 32.15
N TYR A 59 4.53 -0.96 33.13
CA TYR A 59 5.21 -2.07 33.81
C TYR A 59 4.39 -2.59 34.98
N VAL A 60 3.79 -3.78 34.82
CA VAL A 60 3.05 -4.47 35.87
C VAL A 60 3.94 -5.55 36.47
N LEU A 61 4.01 -5.63 37.80
CA LEU A 61 4.71 -6.72 38.48
C LEU A 61 3.85 -7.98 38.42
N ASP A 62 4.41 -9.09 37.90
CA ASP A 62 3.76 -10.39 37.99
C ASP A 62 3.90 -10.97 39.41
N PRO A 63 2.78 -11.20 40.14
CA PRO A 63 2.82 -11.74 41.50
C PRO A 63 3.48 -13.12 41.61
N HIS A 64 3.48 -13.92 40.54
CA HIS A 64 3.98 -15.30 40.57
C HIS A 64 5.48 -15.37 40.29
N THR A 65 5.97 -14.56 39.35
CA THR A 65 7.38 -14.59 38.91
C THR A 65 8.23 -13.48 39.52
N GLY A 66 7.60 -12.44 40.07
CA GLY A 66 8.28 -11.25 40.58
C GLY A 66 8.96 -10.42 39.48
N ARG A 67 8.68 -10.70 38.20
CA ARG A 67 9.23 -9.97 37.05
C ARG A 67 8.24 -8.94 36.55
N HIS A 68 8.75 -7.86 35.97
CA HIS A 68 7.91 -6.91 35.24
C HIS A 68 7.42 -7.51 33.92
N ARG A 69 6.14 -7.26 33.62
CA ARG A 69 5.48 -7.61 32.36
C ARG A 69 4.68 -6.40 31.84
N PRO A 70 4.45 -6.29 30.53
CA PRO A 70 3.65 -5.20 29.98
C PRO A 70 2.17 -5.32 30.38
N ASN A 71 1.52 -4.17 30.57
CA ASN A 71 0.07 -4.09 30.80
C ASN A 71 -0.73 -4.29 29.51
N VAL A 72 -1.18 -5.52 29.25
CA VAL A 72 -1.88 -5.87 28.00
C VAL A 72 -3.20 -5.12 27.79
N ASP A 73 -3.95 -4.80 28.85
CA ASP A 73 -5.23 -4.10 28.70
C ASP A 73 -5.01 -2.63 28.32
N LEU A 74 -3.99 -1.99 28.92
CA LEU A 74 -3.55 -0.66 28.54
C LEU A 74 -3.07 -0.65 27.08
N LEU A 75 -2.18 -1.58 26.70
CA LEU A 75 -1.67 -1.68 25.33
C LEU A 75 -2.78 -1.84 24.30
N ARG A 76 -3.76 -2.69 24.61
CA ARG A 76 -4.92 -2.92 23.76
C ARG A 76 -5.64 -1.62 23.45
N GLN A 77 -5.97 -0.85 24.48
CA GLN A 77 -6.71 0.39 24.32
C GLN A 77 -5.85 1.49 23.68
N HIS A 78 -4.57 1.56 24.05
CA HIS A 78 -3.66 2.58 23.55
C HIS A 78 -3.44 2.45 22.04
N PHE A 79 -3.12 1.24 21.56
CA PHE A 79 -2.95 0.98 20.14
C PHE A 79 -4.24 1.09 19.34
N PHE A 80 -5.40 0.76 19.93
CA PHE A 80 -6.70 0.98 19.28
C PHE A 80 -7.00 2.46 19.02
N HIS A 81 -6.38 3.37 19.78
CA HIS A 81 -6.44 4.82 19.55
C HIS A 81 -5.17 5.35 18.89
N GLU A 82 -4.44 4.51 18.13
CA GLU A 82 -3.22 4.87 17.38
C GLU A 82 -2.10 5.46 18.25
N GLY A 83 -2.13 5.17 19.56
CA GLY A 83 -1.11 5.58 20.50
C GLY A 83 0.20 4.84 20.30
N ARG A 84 1.32 5.49 20.59
CA ARG A 84 2.66 4.91 20.49
C ARG A 84 3.27 4.69 21.87
N LEU A 85 4.18 3.73 21.97
CA LEU A 85 5.00 3.49 23.17
C LEU A 85 6.28 4.33 23.12
N SER A 86 6.97 4.42 24.25
CA SER A 86 8.37 4.86 24.22
C SER A 86 9.23 3.82 23.49
N GLN A 87 10.38 4.25 22.98
CA GLN A 87 11.32 3.33 22.32
C GLN A 87 11.80 2.24 23.30
N GLU A 88 12.06 2.61 24.56
CA GLU A 88 12.47 1.70 25.63
C GLU A 88 11.39 0.67 25.96
N GLN A 89 10.12 1.08 26.02
CA GLN A 89 8.99 0.19 26.28
C GLN A 89 8.78 -0.80 25.12
N ALA A 90 8.92 -0.36 23.87
CA ALA A 90 8.84 -1.23 22.70
C ALA A 90 10.00 -2.25 22.68
N LEU A 91 11.23 -1.78 22.88
CA LEU A 91 12.42 -2.64 22.96
C LEU A 91 12.30 -3.65 24.11
N PHE A 92 11.81 -3.24 25.28
CA PHE A 92 11.56 -4.16 26.40
C PHE A 92 10.65 -5.33 26.00
N ILE A 93 9.54 -5.07 25.30
CA ILE A 93 8.64 -6.15 24.84
C ILE A 93 9.38 -7.08 23.86
N LEU A 94 10.06 -6.50 22.87
CA LEU A 94 10.75 -7.24 21.81
C LEU A 94 11.87 -8.12 22.39
N GLU A 95 12.72 -7.56 23.26
CA GLU A 95 13.84 -8.26 23.87
C GLU A 95 13.35 -9.39 24.78
N GLN A 96 12.41 -9.11 25.67
CA GLN A 96 11.89 -10.11 26.60
C GLN A 96 11.18 -11.26 25.88
N ALA A 97 10.41 -10.95 24.82
CA ALA A 97 9.74 -11.96 24.01
C ALA A 97 10.76 -12.78 23.21
N THR A 98 11.78 -12.14 22.62
CA THR A 98 12.89 -12.82 21.94
C THR A 98 13.58 -13.81 22.86
N ASP A 99 13.90 -13.37 24.07
CA ASP A 99 14.53 -14.18 25.11
C ASP A 99 13.67 -15.41 25.44
N LEU A 100 12.37 -15.22 25.59
CA LEU A 100 11.43 -16.28 25.88
C LEU A 100 11.36 -17.30 24.73
N MET A 101 11.13 -16.82 23.50
CA MET A 101 10.99 -17.67 22.31
C MET A 101 12.28 -18.39 21.94
N THR A 102 13.45 -17.83 22.28
CA THR A 102 14.76 -18.50 22.11
C THR A 102 14.83 -19.81 22.90
N ARG A 103 14.13 -19.90 24.03
CA ARG A 103 14.09 -21.09 24.89
C ARG A 103 13.04 -22.11 24.44
N GLU A 104 12.17 -21.75 23.50
CA GLU A 104 11.17 -22.66 22.94
C GLU A 104 11.79 -23.57 21.85
N PRO A 105 11.26 -24.79 21.66
CA PRO A 105 11.72 -25.68 20.59
C PRO A 105 11.24 -25.22 19.22
N ASN A 106 11.82 -25.79 18.14
CA ASN A 106 11.36 -25.54 16.77
C ASN A 106 9.90 -25.99 16.54
N MET A 107 9.49 -27.09 17.20
CA MET A 107 8.13 -27.63 17.16
C MET A 107 7.45 -27.52 18.52
N LEU A 108 6.51 -26.58 18.65
CA LEU A 108 5.75 -26.37 19.87
C LEU A 108 4.76 -27.51 20.14
N GLN A 109 4.53 -27.83 21.40
CA GLN A 109 3.47 -28.77 21.82
C GLN A 109 2.28 -27.98 22.36
N VAL A 110 1.15 -28.06 21.68
CA VAL A 110 -0.02 -27.22 21.99
C VAL A 110 -1.20 -28.09 22.43
N PRO A 111 -1.65 -27.99 23.70
CA PRO A 111 -2.80 -28.75 24.18
C PRO A 111 -4.11 -28.10 23.74
N SER A 112 -5.14 -28.92 23.50
CA SER A 112 -6.51 -28.44 23.40
C SER A 112 -7.07 -28.06 24.79
N PRO A 113 -8.02 -27.11 24.90
CA PRO A 113 -8.62 -26.32 23.82
C PRO A 113 -7.68 -25.27 23.22
N VAL A 114 -7.73 -25.11 21.89
CA VAL A 114 -6.93 -24.11 21.16
C VAL A 114 -7.74 -23.43 20.06
N THR A 115 -7.50 -22.14 19.88
CA THR A 115 -7.91 -21.37 18.70
C THR A 115 -6.68 -21.17 17.81
N VAL A 116 -6.74 -21.68 16.58
CA VAL A 116 -5.68 -21.53 15.57
C VAL A 116 -6.05 -20.40 14.62
N CYS A 117 -5.12 -19.46 14.46
CA CYS A 117 -5.25 -18.25 13.65
C CYS A 117 -4.23 -18.27 12.51
N GLY A 118 -4.65 -17.89 11.31
CA GLY A 118 -3.75 -17.69 10.18
C GLY A 118 -3.17 -16.28 10.17
N ASP A 119 -2.92 -15.79 8.97
CA ASP A 119 -2.23 -14.53 8.68
C ASP A 119 -3.02 -13.32 9.21
N ILE A 120 -2.28 -12.30 9.66
CA ILE A 120 -2.82 -11.06 10.26
C ILE A 120 -2.43 -9.82 9.44
N HIS A 121 -1.23 -9.77 8.85
CA HIS A 121 -0.76 -8.73 7.94
C HIS A 121 -1.02 -7.30 8.41
N GLY A 122 -0.64 -6.98 9.65
CA GLY A 122 -0.77 -5.63 10.19
C GLY A 122 -2.22 -5.11 10.30
N GLN A 123 -3.23 -5.98 10.31
CA GLN A 123 -4.63 -5.61 10.54
C GLN A 123 -4.99 -5.62 12.04
N TYR A 124 -4.43 -4.68 12.81
CA TYR A 124 -4.59 -4.63 14.28
C TYR A 124 -6.05 -4.61 14.76
N TYR A 125 -6.92 -3.90 14.06
CA TYR A 125 -8.34 -3.79 14.41
C TYR A 125 -9.07 -5.13 14.22
N ASP A 126 -8.70 -5.90 13.19
CA ASP A 126 -9.23 -7.24 12.98
C ASP A 126 -8.60 -8.26 13.93
N LEU A 127 -7.35 -8.05 14.35
CA LEU A 127 -6.74 -8.84 15.42
C LEU A 127 -7.54 -8.71 16.73
N MET A 128 -8.10 -7.54 17.04
CA MET A 128 -9.02 -7.41 18.18
C MET A 128 -10.27 -8.28 18.00
N LYS A 129 -10.77 -8.39 16.77
CA LYS A 129 -11.92 -9.25 16.45
C LYS A 129 -11.56 -10.74 16.58
N VAL A 130 -10.35 -11.14 16.22
CA VAL A 130 -9.81 -12.50 16.43
C VAL A 130 -9.95 -12.91 17.90
N PHE A 131 -9.53 -12.05 18.84
CA PHE A 131 -9.64 -12.35 20.27
C PHE A 131 -11.10 -12.36 20.77
N GLU A 132 -11.97 -11.52 20.19
CA GLU A 132 -13.41 -11.53 20.50
C GLU A 132 -14.08 -12.85 20.09
N VAL A 133 -13.78 -13.37 18.89
CA VAL A 133 -14.38 -14.63 18.38
C VAL A 133 -13.68 -15.89 18.94
N GLY A 134 -12.38 -15.79 19.24
CA GLY A 134 -11.57 -16.88 19.77
C GLY A 134 -11.85 -17.18 21.24
N GLY A 135 -12.20 -16.18 22.05
CA GLY A 135 -12.54 -16.33 23.48
C GLY A 135 -11.38 -16.03 24.43
N SER A 136 -11.62 -16.10 25.75
CA SER A 136 -10.64 -15.70 26.77
C SER A 136 -9.53 -16.73 26.99
N PHE A 137 -8.40 -16.27 27.53
CA PHE A 137 -7.25 -17.13 27.89
C PHE A 137 -7.51 -18.08 29.07
N ASP A 138 -8.58 -17.88 29.85
CA ASP A 138 -8.89 -18.75 31.00
C ASP A 138 -9.16 -20.19 30.56
N GLU A 139 -9.90 -20.34 29.47
CA GLU A 139 -10.36 -21.62 28.94
C GLU A 139 -9.81 -21.96 27.56
N ASN A 140 -8.93 -21.15 26.98
CA ASN A 140 -8.48 -21.33 25.61
C ASN A 140 -7.01 -20.98 25.42
N ASN A 141 -6.32 -21.79 24.61
CA ASN A 141 -5.00 -21.48 24.08
C ASN A 141 -5.12 -20.80 22.71
N TYR A 142 -4.11 -20.06 22.30
CA TYR A 142 -4.01 -19.44 20.99
C TYR A 142 -2.76 -19.92 20.27
N LEU A 143 -2.90 -20.33 19.03
CA LEU A 143 -1.80 -20.65 18.13
C LEU A 143 -1.92 -19.78 16.88
N PHE A 144 -0.98 -18.88 16.67
CA PHE A 144 -0.88 -18.10 15.45
C PHE A 144 0.16 -18.73 14.51
N LEU A 145 -0.18 -18.82 13.23
CA LEU A 145 0.63 -19.54 12.25
C LEU A 145 1.72 -18.70 11.59
N GLY A 146 1.71 -17.36 11.75
CA GLY A 146 2.71 -16.46 11.17
C GLY A 146 2.07 -15.25 10.50
N ASP A 147 2.89 -14.47 9.78
CA ASP A 147 2.52 -13.31 8.98
C ASP A 147 1.74 -12.25 9.77
N TYR A 148 2.41 -11.71 10.77
CA TYR A 148 1.92 -10.64 11.64
C TYR A 148 2.04 -9.26 11.01
N VAL A 149 3.04 -9.09 10.15
CA VAL A 149 3.52 -7.81 9.61
C VAL A 149 3.35 -7.70 8.10
N ASP A 150 3.77 -6.55 7.57
CA ASP A 150 3.62 -6.11 6.17
C ASP A 150 2.16 -5.95 5.71
N ARG A 151 2.03 -5.27 4.57
CA ARG A 151 0.78 -5.08 3.81
C ARG A 151 -0.22 -4.14 4.47
N GLY A 152 -0.64 -4.42 5.70
CA GLY A 152 -1.38 -3.50 6.55
C GLY A 152 -0.49 -2.41 7.17
N CYS A 153 -1.11 -1.36 7.69
CA CYS A 153 -0.40 -0.20 8.26
C CYS A 153 -0.21 -0.26 9.78
N PHE A 154 -0.57 -1.37 10.44
CA PHE A 154 -0.50 -1.54 11.89
C PHE A 154 0.28 -2.80 12.29
N GLY A 155 1.34 -3.13 11.54
CA GLY A 155 2.20 -4.28 11.77
C GLY A 155 2.91 -4.22 13.11
N ILE A 156 3.41 -3.05 13.53
CA ILE A 156 4.15 -2.94 14.78
C ILE A 156 3.23 -3.05 16.00
N GLU A 157 2.01 -2.54 15.91
CA GLU A 157 0.99 -2.70 16.95
C GLU A 157 0.57 -4.17 17.09
N CYS A 158 0.37 -4.88 15.96
CA CYS A 158 0.13 -6.33 15.97
C CYS A 158 1.26 -7.07 16.68
N LEU A 159 2.51 -6.83 16.28
CA LEU A 159 3.67 -7.54 16.81
C LEU A 159 3.85 -7.29 18.32
N LEU A 160 3.87 -6.02 18.73
CA LEU A 160 4.05 -5.64 20.14
C LEU A 160 2.92 -6.19 21.02
N TYR A 161 1.68 -6.16 20.54
CA TYR A 161 0.55 -6.68 21.31
C TYR A 161 0.58 -8.21 21.44
N LEU A 162 0.89 -8.93 20.36
CA LEU A 162 1.03 -10.39 20.38
C LEU A 162 2.18 -10.83 21.30
N TYR A 163 3.31 -10.10 21.29
CA TYR A 163 4.43 -10.38 22.18
C TYR A 163 4.12 -10.04 23.63
N ALA A 164 3.40 -8.95 23.91
CA ALA A 164 2.92 -8.64 25.26
C ALA A 164 2.00 -9.75 25.80
N LEU A 165 1.11 -10.29 24.96
CA LEU A 165 0.30 -11.47 25.29
C LEU A 165 1.16 -12.72 25.51
N LYS A 166 2.20 -12.95 24.69
CA LYS A 166 3.13 -14.06 24.87
C LYS A 166 3.86 -13.99 26.21
N LEU A 167 4.29 -12.80 26.62
CA LEU A 167 4.92 -12.56 27.93
C LEU A 167 3.95 -12.78 29.10
N CYS A 168 2.68 -12.39 28.94
CA CYS A 168 1.65 -12.58 29.97
C CYS A 168 1.14 -14.02 30.06
N TYR A 169 1.09 -14.74 28.94
CA TYR A 169 0.49 -16.06 28.82
C TYR A 169 1.42 -17.06 28.12
N PRO A 170 2.65 -17.28 28.62
CA PRO A 170 3.68 -18.02 27.89
C PRO A 170 3.31 -19.47 27.56
N ASN A 171 2.47 -20.09 28.39
CA ASN A 171 1.99 -21.47 28.21
C ASN A 171 0.62 -21.57 27.51
N ARG A 172 0.05 -20.45 27.06
CA ARG A 172 -1.27 -20.40 26.40
C ARG A 172 -1.26 -19.63 25.08
N MET A 173 -0.29 -18.76 24.87
CA MET A 173 -0.08 -18.03 23.63
C MET A 173 1.11 -18.65 22.89
N PHE A 174 0.88 -19.16 21.68
CA PHE A 174 1.86 -19.81 20.83
C PHE A 174 1.95 -19.05 19.51
N LEU A 175 3.16 -18.68 19.11
CA LEU A 175 3.43 -17.89 17.91
C LEU A 175 4.39 -18.69 17.03
N LEU A 176 4.03 -18.85 15.76
CA LEU A 176 4.92 -19.42 14.75
C LEU A 176 5.49 -18.33 13.86
N ARG A 177 6.58 -18.67 13.17
CA ARG A 177 7.18 -17.82 12.14
C ARG A 177 6.42 -17.99 10.82
N GLY A 178 6.00 -16.89 10.21
CA GLY A 178 5.55 -16.83 8.82
C GLY A 178 6.69 -16.43 7.87
N ASN A 179 6.38 -16.33 6.58
CA ASN A 179 7.38 -15.92 5.61
C ASN A 179 7.69 -14.42 5.73
N HIS A 180 6.72 -13.59 6.14
CA HIS A 180 6.92 -12.15 6.33
C HIS A 180 7.77 -11.79 7.55
N GLU A 181 7.97 -12.70 8.50
CA GLU A 181 8.89 -12.50 9.63
C GLU A 181 10.35 -12.73 9.22
N CYS A 182 10.83 -11.94 8.26
CA CYS A 182 12.22 -11.87 7.85
C CYS A 182 12.59 -10.50 7.29
N ARG A 183 13.89 -10.21 7.25
CA ARG A 183 14.41 -8.94 6.73
C ARG A 183 14.08 -8.76 5.25
N HIS A 184 14.19 -9.83 4.47
CA HIS A 184 14.01 -9.77 3.01
C HIS A 184 12.64 -9.22 2.58
N LEU A 185 11.53 -9.68 3.19
CA LEU A 185 10.21 -9.14 2.85
C LEU A 185 9.95 -7.78 3.51
N THR A 186 10.32 -7.62 4.78
CA THR A 186 10.00 -6.39 5.52
C THR A 186 10.77 -5.17 5.02
N GLU A 187 11.91 -5.36 4.34
CA GLU A 187 12.61 -4.31 3.60
C GLU A 187 12.00 -4.00 2.23
N TYR A 188 11.37 -4.98 1.58
CA TYR A 188 10.70 -4.82 0.29
C TYR A 188 9.32 -4.17 0.43
N PHE A 189 8.55 -4.60 1.42
CA PHE A 189 7.21 -4.09 1.74
C PHE A 189 7.28 -2.91 2.73
N THR A 190 6.31 -2.82 3.63
CA THR A 190 6.02 -1.63 4.43
C THR A 190 6.56 -1.69 5.84
N PHE A 191 6.86 -2.86 6.41
CA PHE A 191 7.11 -2.96 7.84
C PHE A 191 8.40 -2.23 8.30
N LYS A 192 9.50 -2.28 7.54
CA LYS A 192 10.70 -1.48 7.88
C LYS A 192 10.36 0.00 7.92
N ARG A 193 9.61 0.49 6.94
CA ARG A 193 9.21 1.89 6.84
C ARG A 193 8.25 2.28 7.95
N GLU A 194 7.33 1.40 8.31
CA GLU A 194 6.44 1.56 9.46
C GLU A 194 7.24 1.76 10.75
N CYS A 195 8.22 0.89 11.02
CA CYS A 195 9.08 1.01 12.19
C CYS A 195 9.90 2.30 12.18
N LEU A 196 10.45 2.71 11.03
CA LEU A 196 11.19 3.97 10.91
C LEU A 196 10.29 5.21 11.08
N HIS A 197 9.03 5.13 10.67
CA HIS A 197 8.06 6.23 10.80
C HIS A 197 7.50 6.35 12.22
N LYS A 198 7.21 5.21 12.87
CA LYS A 198 6.56 5.17 14.19
C LYS A 198 7.56 5.16 15.35
N TYR A 199 8.74 4.57 15.15
CA TYR A 199 9.76 4.33 16.16
C TYR A 199 11.17 4.65 15.61
N SER A 200 12.01 3.64 15.39
CA SER A 200 13.41 3.81 15.01
C SER A 200 13.94 2.58 14.27
N ALA A 201 15.14 2.72 13.67
CA ALA A 201 15.85 1.61 13.05
C ALA A 201 16.24 0.53 14.08
N GLU A 202 16.54 0.93 15.31
CA GLU A 202 16.87 0.02 16.42
C GLU A 202 15.69 -0.89 16.77
N VAL A 203 14.46 -0.34 16.82
CA VAL A 203 13.24 -1.13 17.02
C VAL A 203 13.04 -2.12 15.88
N TYR A 204 13.30 -1.71 14.63
CA TYR A 204 13.22 -2.61 13.48
C TYR A 204 14.23 -3.76 13.58
N ASP A 205 15.49 -3.48 13.90
CA ASP A 205 16.52 -4.52 14.05
C ASP A 205 16.21 -5.47 15.22
N ALA A 206 15.63 -4.96 16.31
CA ALA A 206 15.11 -5.78 17.40
C ALA A 206 13.93 -6.67 16.95
N CYS A 207 13.04 -6.18 16.08
CA CYS A 207 12.00 -7.00 15.47
C CYS A 207 12.61 -8.14 14.63
N ILE A 208 13.59 -7.84 13.77
CA ILE A 208 14.27 -8.86 12.97
C ILE A 208 14.92 -9.94 13.84
N LYS A 209 15.62 -9.54 14.91
CA LYS A 209 16.20 -10.49 15.88
C LYS A 209 15.11 -11.35 16.54
N SER A 210 13.97 -10.76 16.88
CA SER A 210 12.84 -11.50 17.46
C SER A 210 12.23 -12.51 16.49
N PHE A 211 12.18 -12.19 15.20
CA PHE A 211 11.65 -13.07 14.16
C PHE A 211 12.47 -14.35 14.01
N GLN A 212 13.79 -14.24 14.14
CA GLN A 212 14.69 -15.39 14.11
C GLN A 212 14.54 -16.30 15.34
N ALA A 213 13.94 -15.81 16.44
CA ALA A 213 13.66 -16.62 17.62
C ALA A 213 12.33 -17.38 17.55
N LEU A 214 11.40 -16.97 16.67
CA LEU A 214 10.06 -17.58 16.53
C LEU A 214 10.16 -19.07 16.18
N PRO A 215 9.46 -19.96 16.92
CA PRO A 215 9.26 -21.35 16.53
C PRO A 215 8.68 -21.50 15.12
N VAL A 216 8.98 -22.60 14.43
CA VAL A 216 8.64 -22.77 13.01
C VAL A 216 7.37 -23.61 12.83
N THR A 217 7.11 -24.55 13.75
CA THR A 217 5.96 -25.45 13.66
C THR A 217 5.32 -25.68 15.03
N ALA A 218 4.11 -26.23 15.04
CA ALA A 218 3.45 -26.71 16.24
C ALA A 218 2.76 -28.05 16.00
N LEU A 219 2.56 -28.79 17.09
CA LEU A 219 1.84 -30.04 17.11
C LEU A 219 0.69 -29.93 18.11
N VAL A 220 -0.53 -29.81 17.59
CA VAL A 220 -1.75 -29.69 18.41
C VAL A 220 -2.24 -31.09 18.79
N ASP A 221 -2.34 -31.36 20.10
CA ASP A 221 -2.84 -32.63 20.66
C ASP A 221 -2.12 -33.89 20.13
N ARG A 222 -0.89 -33.76 19.58
CA ARG A 222 -0.17 -34.82 18.83
C ARG A 222 -0.95 -35.38 17.64
N LYS A 223 -1.84 -34.58 17.06
CA LYS A 223 -2.72 -34.98 15.95
C LYS A 223 -2.63 -34.07 14.74
N PHE A 224 -2.47 -32.77 14.94
CA PHE A 224 -2.43 -31.82 13.84
C PHE A 224 -1.05 -31.19 13.77
N PHE A 225 -0.42 -31.32 12.61
CA PHE A 225 0.79 -30.57 12.31
C PHE A 225 0.39 -29.17 11.86
N CYS A 226 0.97 -28.16 12.48
CA CYS A 226 0.67 -26.76 12.25
C CYS A 226 1.93 -26.06 11.78
N VAL A 227 1.83 -25.33 10.69
CA VAL A 227 2.95 -24.69 10.00
C VAL A 227 2.43 -23.48 9.23
N HIS A 228 3.26 -22.49 8.93
CA HIS A 228 2.82 -21.37 8.08
C HIS A 228 2.61 -21.81 6.63
N GLY A 229 3.73 -22.24 6.02
CA GLY A 229 3.91 -22.79 4.68
C GLY A 229 3.24 -24.15 4.52
N GLY A 230 4.07 -25.16 4.28
CA GLY A 230 3.60 -26.51 4.07
C GLY A 230 4.63 -27.55 4.47
N ILE A 231 4.68 -28.62 3.69
CA ILE A 231 5.63 -29.70 3.85
C ILE A 231 6.74 -29.60 2.79
N SER A 232 7.89 -30.20 3.07
CA SER A 232 9.09 -30.14 2.24
C SER A 232 9.49 -31.52 1.73
N PRO A 233 10.18 -31.63 0.57
CA PRO A 233 10.88 -32.85 0.19
C PRO A 233 11.96 -33.28 1.20
N GLU A 234 12.48 -32.36 2.01
CA GLU A 234 13.46 -32.61 3.07
C GLU A 234 12.80 -32.97 4.42
N LEU A 235 11.46 -32.98 4.49
CA LEU A 235 10.69 -33.30 5.69
C LEU A 235 10.11 -34.71 5.59
N ASP A 236 10.82 -35.71 6.12
CA ASP A 236 10.36 -37.09 6.17
C ASP A 236 9.56 -37.36 7.46
N THR A 237 10.17 -37.04 8.60
CA THR A 237 9.59 -37.23 9.93
C THR A 237 9.59 -35.94 10.74
N LEU A 238 8.75 -35.86 11.77
CA LEU A 238 8.74 -34.70 12.67
C LEU A 238 10.09 -34.43 13.37
N ARG A 239 11.00 -35.40 13.43
CA ARG A 239 12.34 -35.22 14.02
C ARG A 239 13.25 -34.36 13.16
N ASP A 240 13.00 -34.26 11.85
CA ASP A 240 13.83 -33.46 10.96
C ASP A 240 13.70 -31.97 11.29
N ILE A 241 12.57 -31.57 11.90
CA ILE A 241 12.33 -30.21 12.38
C ILE A 241 13.27 -29.83 13.53
N ASP A 242 13.65 -30.79 14.39
CA ASP A 242 14.56 -30.54 15.51
C ASP A 242 15.98 -30.18 15.03
N LEU A 243 16.34 -30.54 13.79
CA LEU A 243 17.63 -30.30 13.18
C LEU A 243 17.73 -28.92 12.49
N VAL A 244 16.60 -28.22 12.33
CA VAL A 244 16.58 -26.90 11.70
C VAL A 244 17.23 -25.86 12.61
N ASP A 245 18.28 -25.20 12.15
CA ASP A 245 18.71 -23.96 12.77
C ASP A 245 17.75 -22.84 12.35
N ARG A 246 16.88 -22.41 13.26
CA ARG A 246 15.89 -21.36 12.98
C ARG A 246 16.41 -19.94 13.24
N PHE A 247 17.53 -19.80 13.96
CA PHE A 247 18.07 -18.52 14.42
C PHE A 247 18.86 -17.79 13.33
N GLN A 248 18.25 -17.70 12.14
CA GLN A 248 18.83 -17.11 10.95
C GLN A 248 17.74 -16.51 10.06
N GLU A 249 18.13 -15.68 9.10
CA GLU A 249 17.25 -15.30 8.01
C GLU A 249 16.90 -16.54 7.15
N PRO A 250 15.65 -16.72 6.72
CA PRO A 250 15.30 -17.83 5.85
C PRO A 250 16.04 -17.70 4.52
N ALA A 251 16.76 -18.74 4.12
CA ALA A 251 17.34 -18.82 2.79
C ALA A 251 16.26 -18.95 1.70
N SER A 252 16.65 -18.82 0.43
CA SER A 252 15.75 -19.01 -0.71
C SER A 252 15.44 -20.48 -1.03
N LYS A 253 16.04 -21.43 -0.30
CA LYS A 253 15.89 -22.89 -0.44
C LYS A 253 16.12 -23.61 0.89
N GLY A 254 15.72 -24.89 0.96
CA GLY A 254 15.95 -25.79 2.09
C GLY A 254 14.73 -25.87 3.03
N LEU A 255 14.77 -26.80 3.98
CA LEU A 255 13.63 -27.11 4.86
C LEU A 255 13.00 -25.88 5.55
N LEU A 256 13.79 -24.94 6.08
CA LEU A 256 13.24 -23.73 6.70
C LEU A 256 12.47 -22.85 5.69
N CYS A 257 12.99 -22.71 4.47
CA CYS A 257 12.29 -22.00 3.39
C CYS A 257 10.94 -22.69 3.10
N ASP A 258 10.96 -24.01 2.96
CA ASP A 258 9.78 -24.78 2.58
C ASP A 258 8.67 -24.79 3.65
N LEU A 259 9.05 -24.84 4.94
CA LEU A 259 8.10 -24.70 6.04
C LEU A 259 7.42 -23.33 6.05
N LEU A 260 8.01 -22.30 5.45
CA LEU A 260 7.43 -20.95 5.40
C LEU A 260 6.72 -20.65 4.07
N TRP A 261 7.15 -21.26 2.96
CA TRP A 261 6.74 -20.86 1.60
C TRP A 261 6.02 -21.93 0.77
N ALA A 262 6.01 -23.20 1.20
CA ALA A 262 5.38 -24.25 0.40
C ALA A 262 3.85 -24.09 0.38
N ASP A 263 3.25 -24.39 -0.78
CA ASP A 263 1.81 -24.32 -1.00
C ASP A 263 1.24 -25.68 -1.43
N PRO A 264 -0.03 -26.00 -1.14
CA PRO A 264 -0.72 -27.05 -1.86
C PRO A 264 -0.80 -26.70 -3.36
N ILE A 265 -0.65 -27.68 -4.25
CA ILE A 265 -0.82 -27.46 -5.70
C ILE A 265 -2.23 -26.89 -6.02
N PRO A 266 -2.41 -25.96 -6.97
CA PRO A 266 -3.70 -25.28 -7.18
C PRO A 266 -4.93 -26.21 -7.36
N ASN A 267 -4.75 -27.38 -7.98
CA ASN A 267 -5.77 -28.42 -8.13
C ASN A 267 -5.57 -29.58 -7.12
N PHE A 268 -5.24 -29.27 -5.87
CA PHE A 268 -4.93 -30.24 -4.82
C PHE A 268 -5.99 -31.33 -4.65
N GLY A 269 -5.59 -32.60 -4.79
CA GLY A 269 -6.48 -33.76 -4.79
C GLY A 269 -7.00 -34.13 -6.18
N HIS A 270 -6.78 -33.29 -7.17
CA HIS A 270 -7.12 -33.47 -8.59
C HIS A 270 -5.88 -33.22 -9.47
N GLU A 271 -4.67 -33.38 -8.91
CA GLU A 271 -3.42 -33.05 -9.57
C GLU A 271 -3.18 -33.83 -10.88
N HIS A 272 -3.78 -35.02 -11.02
CA HIS A 272 -3.67 -35.85 -12.22
C HIS A 272 -4.61 -35.40 -13.35
N ASP A 273 -5.58 -34.53 -13.07
CA ASP A 273 -6.53 -34.05 -14.07
C ASP A 273 -5.85 -32.98 -14.94
N PRO A 274 -6.08 -32.99 -16.28
CA PRO A 274 -5.58 -31.95 -17.18
C PRO A 274 -6.00 -30.54 -16.75
N THR A 275 -5.04 -29.60 -16.74
CA THR A 275 -5.30 -28.17 -16.52
C THR A 275 -4.76 -27.35 -17.71
N PRO A 276 -5.18 -26.08 -17.87
CA PRO A 276 -4.61 -25.21 -18.91
C PRO A 276 -3.09 -25.08 -18.83
N GLU A 277 -2.55 -25.09 -17.61
CA GLU A 277 -1.11 -25.01 -17.33
C GLU A 277 -0.40 -26.36 -17.52
N ARG A 278 -1.11 -27.48 -17.33
CA ARG A 278 -0.60 -28.85 -17.48
C ARG A 278 -1.60 -29.70 -18.27
N PRO A 279 -1.53 -29.68 -19.62
CA PRO A 279 -2.49 -30.37 -20.48
C PRO A 279 -2.55 -31.89 -20.30
N HIS A 280 -1.51 -32.49 -19.73
CA HIS A 280 -1.43 -33.93 -19.46
C HIS A 280 -1.68 -34.30 -17.99
N GLY A 281 -2.02 -33.32 -17.14
CA GLY A 281 -2.05 -33.49 -15.68
C GLY A 281 -0.66 -33.74 -15.10
N LEU A 282 -0.58 -33.86 -13.78
CA LEU A 282 0.65 -34.27 -13.10
C LEU A 282 0.76 -35.81 -13.10
N PRO A 283 1.88 -36.41 -13.52
CA PRO A 283 2.07 -37.86 -13.43
C PRO A 283 1.95 -38.36 -11.97
N PRO A 284 1.39 -39.56 -11.74
CA PRO A 284 1.39 -40.19 -10.42
C PRO A 284 2.80 -40.36 -9.85
N GLY A 285 2.94 -40.25 -8.53
CA GLY A 285 4.23 -40.42 -7.86
C GLY A 285 5.16 -39.21 -7.89
N VAL A 286 4.68 -38.03 -8.30
CA VAL A 286 5.40 -36.76 -8.21
C VAL A 286 4.93 -36.02 -6.95
N PRO A 287 5.64 -36.13 -5.81
CA PRO A 287 5.17 -35.57 -4.54
C PRO A 287 5.27 -34.04 -4.46
N PHE A 288 6.28 -33.45 -5.12
CA PHE A 288 6.60 -32.03 -5.06
C PHE A 288 6.90 -31.47 -6.45
N VAL A 289 6.55 -30.22 -6.68
CA VAL A 289 6.82 -29.49 -7.93
C VAL A 289 7.24 -28.07 -7.61
N ASP A 290 8.11 -27.44 -8.39
CA ASP A 290 8.54 -26.06 -8.14
C ASP A 290 7.35 -25.08 -8.05
N ASN A 291 7.37 -24.22 -7.02
CA ASN A 291 6.32 -23.23 -6.81
C ASN A 291 6.62 -21.96 -7.61
N HIS A 292 6.07 -21.89 -8.83
CA HIS A 292 6.24 -20.74 -9.71
C HIS A 292 5.48 -19.48 -9.25
N THR A 293 4.44 -19.61 -8.41
CA THR A 293 3.74 -18.45 -7.84
C THR A 293 4.63 -17.74 -6.83
N ARG A 294 5.27 -18.51 -5.93
CA ARG A 294 6.18 -17.97 -4.92
C ARG A 294 7.58 -17.69 -5.46
N GLY A 295 7.98 -18.33 -6.56
CA GLY A 295 9.31 -18.20 -7.16
C GLY A 295 10.43 -18.85 -6.34
N CYS A 296 10.07 -19.58 -5.28
CA CYS A 296 10.93 -20.36 -4.39
C CYS A 296 10.09 -21.51 -3.81
N SER A 297 10.73 -22.47 -3.14
CA SER A 297 10.05 -23.63 -2.54
C SER A 297 9.20 -24.45 -3.54
N TYR A 298 8.25 -25.23 -3.03
CA TYR A 298 7.52 -26.26 -3.75
C TYR A 298 6.01 -26.16 -3.55
N TYR A 299 5.28 -26.54 -4.59
CA TYR A 299 3.94 -27.09 -4.47
C TYR A 299 4.03 -28.53 -3.98
N PHE A 300 3.33 -28.85 -2.90
CA PHE A 300 3.16 -30.24 -2.44
C PHE A 300 1.81 -30.80 -2.89
N THR A 301 1.81 -32.09 -3.26
CA THR A 301 0.62 -32.79 -3.78
C THR A 301 -0.22 -33.42 -2.69
N TYR A 302 -1.43 -33.86 -3.03
CA TYR A 302 -2.29 -34.60 -2.09
C TYR A 302 -1.66 -35.93 -1.70
N GLU A 303 -0.96 -36.59 -2.64
CA GLU A 303 -0.18 -37.79 -2.37
C GLU A 303 0.92 -37.52 -1.31
N ALA A 304 1.68 -36.42 -1.45
CA ALA A 304 2.72 -36.05 -0.48
C ALA A 304 2.14 -35.80 0.91
N ALA A 305 1.04 -35.04 1.00
CA ALA A 305 0.37 -34.76 2.27
C ALA A 305 -0.14 -36.04 2.94
N CYS A 306 -0.78 -36.95 2.19
CA CYS A 306 -1.27 -38.20 2.74
C CYS A 306 -0.14 -39.10 3.26
N LYS A 307 0.96 -39.23 2.50
CA LYS A 307 2.14 -40.01 2.93
C LYS A 307 2.75 -39.45 4.20
N PHE A 308 2.92 -38.13 4.28
CA PHE A 308 3.46 -37.46 5.47
C PHE A 308 2.57 -37.69 6.70
N LEU A 309 1.25 -37.53 6.55
CA LEU A 309 0.28 -37.74 7.63
C LEU A 309 0.25 -39.18 8.13
N GLU A 310 0.28 -40.17 7.22
CA GLU A 310 0.28 -41.58 7.59
C GLU A 310 1.57 -41.97 8.30
N ARG A 311 2.73 -41.58 7.75
CA ARG A 311 4.05 -41.85 8.31
C ARG A 311 4.21 -41.30 9.73
N ASN A 312 3.74 -40.07 9.96
CA ASN A 312 3.85 -39.39 11.25
C ASN A 312 2.61 -39.61 12.16
N GLN A 313 1.67 -40.47 11.76
CA GLN A 313 0.45 -40.82 12.50
C GLN A 313 -0.49 -39.63 12.80
N LEU A 314 -0.44 -38.59 11.97
CA LEU A 314 -1.19 -37.34 12.10
C LEU A 314 -2.56 -37.40 11.42
N LEU A 315 -3.50 -36.55 11.85
CA LEU A 315 -4.86 -36.48 11.32
C LEU A 315 -4.98 -35.49 10.15
N GLY A 316 -4.29 -34.35 10.21
CA GLY A 316 -4.30 -33.33 9.17
C GLY A 316 -3.25 -32.24 9.43
N ILE A 317 -3.05 -31.38 8.43
CA ILE A 317 -2.17 -30.21 8.48
C ILE A 317 -3.04 -28.95 8.62
N PHE A 318 -2.71 -28.05 9.55
CA PHE A 318 -3.27 -26.69 9.59
C PHE A 318 -2.20 -25.69 9.13
N ARG A 319 -2.57 -24.82 8.18
CA ARG A 319 -1.61 -23.89 7.57
C ARG A 319 -2.20 -22.52 7.21
N GLY A 320 -1.34 -21.50 7.04
CA GLY A 320 -1.69 -20.10 6.72
C GLY A 320 -1.43 -19.70 5.26
N HIS A 321 -0.77 -18.55 5.04
CA HIS A 321 -0.03 -18.05 3.86
C HIS A 321 -0.82 -17.79 2.56
N GLU A 322 -1.97 -18.40 2.36
CA GLU A 322 -2.79 -18.18 1.16
C GLU A 322 -4.14 -17.58 1.55
N ALA A 323 -4.41 -16.38 1.05
CA ALA A 323 -5.70 -15.73 1.18
C ALA A 323 -6.85 -16.64 0.71
N GLN A 324 -7.93 -16.69 1.48
CA GLN A 324 -9.13 -17.49 1.19
C GLN A 324 -10.37 -16.61 1.24
N ASP A 325 -11.25 -16.70 0.24
CA ASP A 325 -12.48 -15.90 0.16
C ASP A 325 -13.38 -16.09 1.40
N ALA A 326 -13.56 -17.35 1.84
CA ALA A 326 -14.30 -17.67 3.06
C ALA A 326 -13.46 -17.52 4.35
N GLY A 327 -12.19 -17.11 4.26
CA GLY A 327 -11.21 -17.13 5.36
C GLY A 327 -10.65 -18.52 5.67
N TYR A 328 -11.12 -19.58 5.00
CA TYR A 328 -10.56 -20.92 5.12
C TYR A 328 -10.84 -21.77 3.88
N THR A 329 -10.04 -22.82 3.70
CA THR A 329 -10.31 -23.90 2.73
C THR A 329 -10.01 -25.25 3.37
N MET A 330 -10.96 -26.18 3.28
CA MET A 330 -10.74 -27.59 3.64
C MET A 330 -10.42 -28.38 2.38
N HIS A 331 -9.19 -28.89 2.31
CA HIS A 331 -8.74 -29.67 1.16
C HIS A 331 -9.27 -31.12 1.21
N ARG A 332 -9.00 -31.88 0.14
CA ARG A 332 -9.44 -33.27 -0.04
C ARG A 332 -9.19 -34.11 1.22
N LYS A 333 -10.17 -34.93 1.61
CA LYS A 333 -10.08 -35.79 2.80
C LYS A 333 -9.09 -36.93 2.58
N THR A 334 -8.36 -37.30 3.62
CA THR A 334 -7.48 -38.48 3.63
C THR A 334 -8.26 -39.77 3.33
N PRO A 335 -7.67 -40.76 2.65
CA PRO A 335 -8.38 -41.99 2.30
C PRO A 335 -8.78 -42.82 3.52
N THR A 336 -7.90 -42.87 4.53
CA THR A 336 -8.01 -43.70 5.73
C THR A 336 -8.84 -43.04 6.82
N LYS A 337 -8.46 -41.85 7.28
CA LYS A 337 -9.11 -41.16 8.42
C LYS A 337 -10.34 -40.34 8.05
N LYS A 338 -10.63 -40.17 6.74
CA LYS A 338 -11.76 -39.37 6.20
C LYS A 338 -11.83 -37.94 6.75
N PHE A 339 -10.69 -37.39 7.16
CA PHE A 339 -10.54 -36.01 7.63
C PHE A 339 -9.78 -35.18 6.58
N PRO A 340 -10.09 -33.88 6.39
CA PRO A 340 -9.33 -33.00 5.47
C PRO A 340 -7.82 -33.15 5.67
N SER A 341 -7.07 -33.50 4.62
CA SER A 341 -5.63 -33.69 4.76
C SER A 341 -4.91 -32.38 5.11
N VAL A 342 -5.41 -31.27 4.56
CA VAL A 342 -4.90 -29.92 4.81
C VAL A 342 -6.10 -29.00 5.05
N ILE A 343 -5.96 -28.07 5.99
CA ILE A 343 -6.88 -26.93 6.16
C ILE A 343 -6.04 -25.66 6.11
N THR A 344 -6.33 -24.82 5.12
CA THR A 344 -5.78 -23.46 5.02
C THR A 344 -6.68 -22.52 5.81
N ILE A 345 -6.13 -21.72 6.71
CA ILE A 345 -6.83 -20.72 7.53
C ILE A 345 -6.22 -19.34 7.28
N PHE A 346 -7.06 -18.32 7.11
CA PHE A 346 -6.65 -16.95 6.82
C PHE A 346 -7.45 -15.99 7.70
N SER A 347 -6.74 -15.18 8.49
CA SER A 347 -7.33 -14.38 9.57
C SER A 347 -7.32 -12.86 9.29
N ALA A 348 -6.98 -12.45 8.06
CA ALA A 348 -7.07 -11.07 7.59
C ALA A 348 -8.32 -10.87 6.70
N PRO A 349 -9.48 -10.45 7.26
CA PRO A 349 -10.67 -10.16 6.46
C PRO A 349 -10.47 -8.90 5.60
N ASN A 350 -11.16 -8.82 4.45
CA ASN A 350 -11.04 -7.72 3.49
C ASN A 350 -9.57 -7.32 3.22
N TYR A 351 -8.74 -8.33 2.98
CA TYR A 351 -7.30 -8.16 2.83
C TYR A 351 -6.96 -7.08 1.80
N LEU A 352 -5.96 -6.26 2.11
CA LEU A 352 -5.53 -5.07 1.35
C LEU A 352 -6.65 -4.04 1.07
N ASP A 353 -7.72 -4.05 1.86
CA ASP A 353 -8.95 -3.26 1.66
C ASP A 353 -9.73 -3.54 0.38
N VAL A 354 -9.34 -4.54 -0.41
CA VAL A 354 -9.87 -4.78 -1.77
C VAL A 354 -10.33 -6.21 -2.03
N TYR A 355 -9.84 -7.20 -1.27
CA TYR A 355 -10.17 -8.61 -1.52
C TYR A 355 -11.61 -8.97 -1.18
N HIS A 356 -12.24 -8.23 -0.25
CA HIS A 356 -13.60 -8.49 0.24
C HIS A 356 -13.84 -9.90 0.82
N ASN A 357 -12.75 -10.62 1.14
CA ASN A 357 -12.81 -11.93 1.78
C ASN A 357 -13.26 -11.83 3.25
N ARG A 358 -13.72 -12.94 3.80
CA ARG A 358 -13.88 -13.12 5.25
C ARG A 358 -12.55 -13.53 5.89
N GLY A 359 -12.44 -13.27 7.20
CA GLY A 359 -11.43 -13.87 8.06
C GLY A 359 -12.01 -15.07 8.78
N ALA A 360 -11.18 -16.02 9.19
CA ALA A 360 -11.63 -17.13 10.03
C ALA A 360 -10.58 -17.58 11.04
N VAL A 361 -11.04 -18.27 12.09
CA VAL A 361 -10.21 -19.01 13.04
C VAL A 361 -10.73 -20.43 13.24
N ILE A 362 -9.84 -21.37 13.56
CA ILE A 362 -10.20 -22.75 13.89
C ILE A 362 -10.25 -22.92 15.41
N LYS A 363 -11.41 -23.25 15.98
CA LYS A 363 -11.54 -23.63 17.39
C LYS A 363 -11.55 -25.13 17.53
N TYR A 364 -10.55 -25.68 18.21
CA TYR A 364 -10.45 -27.10 18.50
C TYR A 364 -10.58 -27.34 20.01
N LYS A 365 -11.71 -27.91 20.43
CA LYS A 365 -12.04 -28.23 21.83
C LYS A 365 -12.79 -29.56 21.89
N ASN A 366 -12.46 -30.41 22.86
CA ASN A 366 -13.12 -31.71 23.07
C ASN A 366 -13.17 -32.61 21.82
N ARG A 367 -12.07 -32.64 21.04
CA ARG A 367 -11.96 -33.38 19.77
C ARG A 367 -12.91 -32.89 18.66
N ASN A 368 -13.56 -31.74 18.83
CA ASN A 368 -14.42 -31.12 17.84
C ASN A 368 -13.71 -29.90 17.24
N ILE A 369 -13.83 -29.72 15.92
CA ILE A 369 -13.30 -28.58 15.17
C ILE A 369 -14.48 -27.72 14.72
N THR A 370 -14.46 -26.44 15.11
CA THR A 370 -15.42 -25.44 14.67
C THR A 370 -14.68 -24.29 14.03
N ILE A 371 -15.03 -23.94 12.80
CA ILE A 371 -14.49 -22.74 12.13
C ILE A 371 -15.41 -21.57 12.43
N ARG A 372 -14.84 -20.45 12.88
CA ARG A 372 -15.56 -19.21 13.15
C ARG A 372 -15.09 -18.16 12.14
N GLN A 373 -15.98 -17.77 11.25
CA GLN A 373 -15.75 -16.70 10.28
C GLN A 373 -16.16 -15.34 10.87
N TYR A 374 -15.50 -14.27 10.45
CA TYR A 374 -15.82 -12.89 10.79
C TYR A 374 -15.50 -11.95 9.62
N ASN A 375 -16.10 -10.77 9.66
CA ASN A 375 -15.90 -9.72 8.66
C ASN A 375 -14.88 -8.69 9.16
N ALA A 376 -14.40 -7.86 8.24
CA ALA A 376 -13.47 -6.79 8.55
C ALA A 376 -14.09 -5.70 9.43
N THR A 377 -13.22 -5.07 10.21
CA THR A 377 -13.50 -3.96 11.11
C THR A 377 -12.94 -2.68 10.49
N SER A 378 -13.63 -1.56 10.69
CA SER A 378 -13.09 -0.26 10.28
C SER A 378 -11.79 0.05 11.01
N HIS A 379 -10.80 0.56 10.29
CA HIS A 379 -9.55 1.06 10.84
C HIS A 379 -9.26 2.49 10.35
N PRO A 380 -8.39 3.24 11.05
CA PRO A 380 -7.91 4.53 10.60
C PRO A 380 -7.22 4.44 9.24
N TYR A 381 -7.36 5.52 8.47
CA TYR A 381 -6.77 5.62 7.15
C TYR A 381 -5.34 6.14 7.23
N TRP A 382 -4.43 5.42 6.58
CA TRP A 382 -3.07 5.90 6.31
C TRP A 382 -2.92 6.14 4.81
N LEU A 383 -2.24 7.23 4.47
CA LEU A 383 -1.73 7.38 3.11
C LEU A 383 -0.74 6.24 2.83
N PRO A 384 -0.64 5.77 1.58
CA PRO A 384 0.34 4.77 1.21
C PRO A 384 1.69 5.15 1.79
N ASN A 385 2.46 4.14 2.21
CA ASN A 385 3.86 4.36 2.47
C ASN A 385 4.17 5.33 3.63
N PHE A 386 3.18 5.55 4.51
CA PHE A 386 3.21 6.45 5.68
C PHE A 386 3.58 7.91 5.34
N MET A 387 3.23 8.36 4.12
CA MET A 387 3.46 9.73 3.68
C MET A 387 2.60 10.71 4.48
N ASP A 388 3.17 11.86 4.85
CA ASP A 388 2.38 12.96 5.40
C ASP A 388 1.64 13.73 4.29
N ALA A 389 0.63 14.49 4.70
CA ALA A 389 -0.23 15.23 3.77
C ALA A 389 0.52 16.29 2.95
N PHE A 390 1.62 16.87 3.46
CA PHE A 390 2.42 17.82 2.68
C PHE A 390 3.20 17.10 1.60
N THR A 391 3.92 16.04 1.95
CA THR A 391 4.67 15.24 0.97
C THR A 391 3.76 14.71 -0.13
N TRP A 392 2.55 14.27 0.22
CA TRP A 392 1.56 13.81 -0.75
C TRP A 392 0.98 14.93 -1.64
N SER A 393 0.65 16.09 -1.07
CA SER A 393 -0.07 17.15 -1.81
C SER A 393 0.85 18.15 -2.51
N LEU A 394 2.09 18.31 -2.07
CA LEU A 394 3.02 19.31 -2.61
C LEU A 394 3.27 19.15 -4.13
N PRO A 395 3.43 17.93 -4.68
CA PRO A 395 3.56 17.75 -6.13
C PRO A 395 2.34 18.26 -6.88
N PHE A 396 1.14 18.00 -6.35
CA PHE A 396 -0.12 18.45 -6.94
C PHE A 396 -0.28 19.97 -6.88
N VAL A 397 -0.02 20.57 -5.70
CA VAL A 397 -0.09 22.02 -5.51
C VAL A 397 0.90 22.72 -6.45
N GLY A 398 2.13 22.22 -6.54
CA GLY A 398 3.16 22.74 -7.43
C GLY A 398 2.72 22.68 -8.89
N ALA A 399 2.22 21.53 -9.35
CA ALA A 399 1.71 21.37 -10.70
C ALA A 399 0.57 22.35 -11.02
N LYS A 400 -0.38 22.55 -10.11
CA LYS A 400 -1.51 23.48 -10.31
C LYS A 400 -1.09 24.95 -10.29
N ILE A 401 -0.14 25.33 -9.44
CA ILE A 401 0.44 26.68 -9.45
C ILE A 401 1.15 26.91 -10.78
N THR A 402 1.95 25.95 -11.25
CA THR A 402 2.65 26.05 -12.53
C THR A 402 1.67 26.13 -13.70
N GLU A 403 0.61 25.33 -13.73
CA GLU A 403 -0.46 25.41 -14.73
C GLU A 403 -1.12 26.79 -14.75
N MET A 404 -1.42 27.34 -13.57
CA MET A 404 -1.97 28.70 -13.43
C MET A 404 -0.98 29.76 -13.94
N LEU A 405 0.30 29.66 -13.61
CA LEU A 405 1.33 30.60 -14.05
C LEU A 405 1.54 30.54 -15.56
N LEU A 406 1.51 29.34 -16.16
CA LEU A 406 1.58 29.18 -17.62
C LEU A 406 0.36 29.79 -18.30
N ALA A 407 -0.85 29.60 -17.74
CA ALA A 407 -2.06 30.24 -18.25
C ALA A 407 -1.96 31.77 -18.19
N ILE A 408 -1.41 32.34 -17.11
CA ILE A 408 -1.16 33.79 -17.00
C ILE A 408 -0.12 34.25 -18.03
N LEU A 409 0.97 33.50 -18.21
CA LEU A 409 2.02 33.82 -19.18
C LEU A 409 1.53 33.71 -20.62
N SER A 410 0.56 32.84 -20.92
CA SER A 410 -0.06 32.72 -22.25
C SER A 410 -0.92 33.92 -22.65
N VAL A 411 -1.18 34.85 -21.73
CA VAL A 411 -1.85 36.14 -22.04
C VAL A 411 -0.85 37.15 -22.64
N CYS A 412 0.46 36.92 -22.53
CA CYS A 412 1.47 37.73 -23.22
C CYS A 412 1.35 37.51 -24.74
N SER A 413 1.23 38.62 -25.49
CA SER A 413 1.13 38.60 -26.95
C SER A 413 2.41 38.09 -27.61
N ASP A 414 2.31 37.50 -28.80
CA ASP A 414 3.45 37.11 -29.64
C ASP A 414 4.42 38.27 -29.95
N GLN A 415 4.03 39.53 -29.77
CA GLN A 415 4.93 40.70 -29.87
C GLN A 415 5.86 40.88 -28.66
N GLU A 416 5.48 40.39 -27.47
CA GLU A 416 6.34 40.39 -26.28
C GLU A 416 7.23 39.15 -26.22
N LEU A 417 6.79 38.04 -26.81
CA LEU A 417 7.50 36.75 -26.89
C LEU A 417 8.32 36.59 -28.19
N GLY A 418 7.90 37.25 -29.25
CA GLY A 418 8.52 37.27 -30.58
C GLY A 418 9.40 38.50 -30.79
N SER A 419 10.69 38.32 -30.58
CA SER A 419 11.62 38.19 -31.71
C SER A 419 12.96 37.75 -31.14
N VAL A 420 13.35 36.53 -31.49
CA VAL A 420 14.77 36.17 -31.55
C VAL A 420 15.32 36.83 -32.82
N SER A 421 15.27 38.16 -32.87
CA SER A 421 16.04 38.92 -33.84
C SER A 421 17.38 39.17 -33.18
N SER A 422 18.44 38.70 -33.81
CA SER A 422 19.82 39.02 -33.44
C SER A 422 19.94 40.51 -33.14
N GLU A 423 20.86 40.86 -32.24
CA GLU A 423 21.23 42.24 -31.87
C GLU A 423 21.51 43.16 -33.09
N GLU A 424 21.57 42.60 -34.31
CA GLU A 424 21.76 43.25 -35.60
C GLU A 424 20.47 43.89 -36.19
N GLU A 425 19.27 43.35 -35.99
CA GLU A 425 18.04 43.90 -36.63
C GLU A 425 17.48 45.12 -35.88
N ASP A 426 17.63 45.19 -34.55
CA ASP A 426 17.21 46.34 -33.74
C ASP A 426 18.10 47.57 -34.00
N ALA A 427 19.38 47.36 -34.33
CA ALA A 427 20.30 48.41 -34.73
C ALA A 427 19.95 49.01 -36.11
N GLU A 428 19.32 48.24 -36.98
CA GLU A 428 18.94 48.66 -38.33
C GLU A 428 17.61 49.44 -38.33
N ARG A 429 16.66 49.07 -37.47
CA ARG A 429 15.43 49.85 -37.22
C ARG A 429 15.70 51.18 -36.52
N ALA A 430 16.65 51.24 -35.59
CA ALA A 430 17.04 52.48 -34.92
C ALA A 430 17.66 53.52 -35.88
N ARG A 431 18.25 53.08 -37.00
CA ARG A 431 18.78 53.98 -38.05
C ARG A 431 17.70 54.51 -39.00
N ALA A 432 16.57 53.82 -39.13
CA ALA A 432 15.47 54.20 -40.02
C ALA A 432 14.51 55.24 -39.41
N LEU A 433 14.51 55.42 -38.08
CA LEU A 433 13.60 56.32 -37.35
C LEU A 433 14.17 57.74 -37.10
N ASN A 434 15.40 58.01 -37.53
CA ASN A 434 16.06 59.32 -37.32
C ASN A 434 15.86 60.33 -38.47
N ASP A 435 14.90 60.09 -39.37
CA ASP A 435 14.62 60.97 -40.50
C ASP A 435 13.11 61.19 -40.70
N SER A 436 12.48 61.93 -39.77
CA SER A 436 11.33 62.80 -40.04
C SER A 436 10.87 63.52 -38.77
N ASP A 437 11.16 64.82 -38.69
CA ASP A 437 10.49 65.76 -37.78
C ASP A 437 9.03 65.97 -38.22
N SER A 438 8.07 65.94 -37.30
CA SER A 438 7.01 66.96 -37.19
C SER A 438 6.14 66.78 -35.93
N GLU A 439 5.74 67.93 -35.39
CA GLU A 439 5.05 68.19 -34.14
C GLU A 439 3.57 67.78 -34.13
N GLU A 440 3.08 67.33 -32.96
CA GLU A 440 1.94 67.86 -32.18
C GLU A 440 1.28 66.76 -31.34
N GLY A 441 0.82 67.13 -30.14
CA GLY A 441 0.68 66.25 -28.98
C GLY A 441 -0.65 65.50 -28.81
N ASP A 442 -0.61 64.50 -27.94
CA ASP A 442 -1.73 64.09 -27.08
C ASP A 442 -1.20 63.30 -25.86
N GLU A 443 -1.72 63.59 -24.68
CA GLU A 443 -1.37 62.93 -23.41
C GLU A 443 -2.12 61.59 -23.29
N THR A 444 -1.53 60.50 -23.77
CA THR A 444 -1.87 59.14 -23.31
C THR A 444 -0.67 58.22 -23.42
N ARG A 445 -0.08 57.85 -22.27
CA ARG A 445 1.00 56.85 -22.20
C ARG A 445 0.49 55.46 -22.59
N THR A 446 0.47 55.17 -23.89
CA THR A 446 0.39 53.81 -24.43
C THR A 446 1.78 53.18 -24.49
N VAL A 447 1.87 51.87 -24.74
CA VAL A 447 3.10 51.02 -24.76
C VAL A 447 4.19 51.52 -25.74
N THR A 448 3.91 52.58 -26.49
CA THR A 448 4.75 53.24 -27.48
C THR A 448 5.81 54.19 -26.92
N ASP A 449 5.86 54.44 -25.60
CA ASP A 449 6.81 55.38 -24.95
C ASP A 449 8.02 54.72 -24.24
N LEU A 450 8.25 53.41 -24.41
CA LEU A 450 9.36 52.72 -23.75
C LEU A 450 10.65 52.78 -24.58
N SER A 451 11.78 53.08 -23.94
CA SER A 451 13.07 53.07 -24.63
C SER A 451 13.44 51.65 -25.09
N PRO A 452 14.20 51.48 -26.19
CA PRO A 452 14.61 50.16 -26.69
C PRO A 452 15.32 49.28 -25.63
N ASN A 453 16.05 49.90 -24.70
CA ASN A 453 16.69 49.18 -23.58
C ASN A 453 15.66 48.65 -22.57
N GLU A 454 14.61 49.42 -22.24
CA GLU A 454 13.57 48.99 -21.29
C GLU A 454 12.71 47.86 -21.86
N ILE A 455 12.51 47.83 -23.18
CA ILE A 455 11.82 46.73 -23.88
C ILE A 455 12.67 45.45 -23.83
N SER A 456 13.99 45.56 -24.05
CA SER A 456 14.93 44.43 -23.97
C SER A 456 15.05 43.86 -22.55
N GLU A 457 15.16 44.72 -21.53
CA GLU A 457 15.20 44.29 -20.13
C GLU A 457 13.90 43.58 -19.72
N ARG A 458 12.75 44.13 -20.12
CA ARG A 458 11.44 43.52 -19.85
C ARG A 458 11.26 42.17 -20.55
N ARG A 459 11.77 42.02 -21.79
CA ARG A 459 11.81 40.73 -22.51
C ARG A 459 12.70 39.72 -21.79
N GLN A 460 13.87 40.12 -21.31
CA GLN A 460 14.77 39.24 -20.57
C GLN A 460 14.16 38.79 -19.22
N GLU A 461 13.43 39.67 -18.53
CA GLU A 461 12.69 39.31 -17.33
C GLU A 461 11.56 38.30 -17.60
N ILE A 462 10.82 38.45 -18.69
CA ILE A 462 9.76 37.52 -19.10
C ILE A 462 10.38 36.15 -19.45
N LYS A 463 11.50 36.12 -20.19
CA LYS A 463 12.24 34.89 -20.49
C LYS A 463 12.71 34.17 -19.22
N ASN A 464 13.26 34.91 -18.26
CA ASN A 464 13.69 34.35 -16.97
C ASN A 464 12.50 33.80 -16.16
N LYS A 465 11.33 34.44 -16.22
CA LYS A 465 10.10 33.96 -15.57
C LYS A 465 9.57 32.67 -16.23
N ILE A 466 9.56 32.59 -17.56
CA ILE A 466 9.17 31.38 -18.31
C ILE A 466 10.10 30.21 -17.97
N LEU A 467 11.42 30.45 -17.98
CA LEU A 467 12.42 29.45 -17.58
C LEU A 467 12.22 28.95 -16.15
N ALA A 468 11.93 29.86 -15.20
CA ALA A 468 11.65 29.48 -13.83
C ALA A 468 10.40 28.62 -13.69
N VAL A 469 9.32 28.96 -14.42
CA VAL A 469 8.06 28.19 -14.42
C VAL A 469 8.26 26.82 -15.07
N GLY A 470 9.00 26.74 -16.19
CA GLY A 470 9.33 25.47 -16.85
C GLY A 470 10.16 24.53 -15.99
N ARG A 471 11.16 25.06 -15.25
CA ARG A 471 11.93 24.27 -14.27
C ARG A 471 11.04 23.74 -13.14
N MET A 472 10.13 24.57 -12.62
CA MET A 472 9.16 24.14 -11.59
C MET A 472 8.23 23.04 -12.11
N GLN A 473 7.73 23.17 -13.35
CA GLN A 473 6.86 22.18 -13.97
C GLN A 473 7.51 20.79 -13.97
N ARG A 474 8.77 20.73 -14.42
CA ARG A 474 9.51 19.46 -14.53
C ARG A 474 9.77 18.82 -13.17
N ILE A 475 10.10 19.62 -12.16
CA ILE A 475 10.31 19.11 -10.79
C ILE A 475 9.03 18.52 -10.22
N PHE A 476 7.91 19.24 -10.30
CA PHE A 476 6.64 18.77 -9.74
C PHE A 476 6.05 17.60 -10.52
N GLN A 477 6.33 17.49 -11.82
CA GLN A 477 5.98 16.33 -12.61
C GLN A 477 6.73 15.08 -12.17
N LEU A 478 8.06 15.16 -11.99
CA LEU A 478 8.86 14.03 -11.51
C LEU A 478 8.44 13.58 -10.10
N LEU A 479 8.21 14.52 -9.18
CA LEU A 479 7.73 14.21 -7.84
C LEU A 479 6.35 13.55 -7.84
N ARG A 480 5.51 13.88 -8.82
CA ARG A 480 4.19 13.27 -8.99
C ARG A 480 4.29 11.84 -9.51
N GLU A 481 5.14 11.60 -10.50
CA GLU A 481 5.39 10.24 -11.03
C GLU A 481 5.90 9.30 -9.92
N GLU A 482 6.80 9.80 -9.06
CA GLU A 482 7.29 9.06 -7.89
C GLU A 482 6.17 8.75 -6.89
N ALA A 483 5.28 9.73 -6.63
CA ALA A 483 4.13 9.54 -5.73
C ALA A 483 3.07 8.57 -6.29
N GLU A 484 2.89 8.51 -7.62
CA GLU A 484 1.91 7.62 -8.27
C GLU A 484 2.41 6.15 -8.33
N ASN A 485 3.72 5.94 -8.50
CA ASN A 485 4.36 4.61 -8.51
C ASN A 485 4.40 3.92 -7.13
N ALA A 486 4.01 4.61 -6.06
CA ALA A 486 4.03 4.11 -4.68
C ALA A 486 2.93 3.07 -4.35
N THR A 487 2.09 2.67 -5.32
CA THR A 487 0.96 1.76 -5.07
C THR A 487 1.40 0.29 -5.14
N GLU A 488 1.08 -0.51 -4.12
CA GLU A 488 1.43 -1.94 -4.07
C GLU A 488 0.64 -2.82 -5.04
N LEU A 489 -0.51 -2.36 -5.56
CA LEU A 489 -1.35 -3.13 -6.48
C LEU A 489 -1.02 -2.79 -7.93
N ALA A 490 -0.76 -3.83 -8.74
CA ALA A 490 -0.55 -3.68 -10.17
C ALA A 490 -1.87 -3.85 -10.95
N PRO A 491 -2.07 -3.14 -12.07
CA PRO A 491 -3.19 -3.41 -12.97
C PRO A 491 -3.08 -4.85 -13.52
N ALA A 492 -4.20 -5.58 -13.54
CA ALA A 492 -4.21 -6.96 -14.01
C ALA A 492 -3.83 -7.06 -15.51
N PRO A 493 -2.92 -7.98 -15.90
CA PRO A 493 -2.56 -8.17 -17.29
C PRO A 493 -3.78 -8.68 -18.07
N GLY A 494 -4.31 -7.86 -18.98
CA GLY A 494 -5.54 -8.13 -19.75
C GLY A 494 -6.61 -7.04 -19.65
N ALA A 495 -6.44 -6.04 -18.77
CA ALA A 495 -7.33 -4.89 -18.67
C ALA A 495 -7.09 -3.81 -19.77
N GLU A 496 -6.19 -4.05 -20.72
CA GLU A 496 -5.93 -3.16 -21.86
C GLU A 496 -7.02 -3.23 -22.95
N GLY A 497 -8.01 -4.11 -22.81
CA GLY A 497 -9.09 -4.32 -23.79
C GLY A 497 -10.52 -4.19 -23.26
N ALA A 498 -10.72 -3.75 -22.01
CA ALA A 498 -12.07 -3.51 -21.48
C ALA A 498 -12.55 -2.12 -21.92
N GLU A 499 -13.50 -2.07 -22.87
CA GLU A 499 -14.15 -0.81 -23.21
C GLU A 499 -14.76 -0.14 -21.96
N PRO A 500 -14.61 1.19 -21.81
CA PRO A 500 -15.28 1.91 -20.73
C PRO A 500 -16.80 1.68 -20.83
N PRO A 501 -17.53 1.67 -19.70
CA PRO A 501 -18.95 1.33 -19.70
C PRO A 501 -19.72 2.22 -20.68
N THR A 502 -20.47 1.55 -21.55
CA THR A 502 -21.28 2.15 -22.60
C THR A 502 -22.30 3.14 -22.06
N MET A 503 -22.41 4.21 -22.82
CA MET A 503 -23.26 5.38 -22.72
C MET A 503 -24.74 5.04 -22.38
N TRP A 504 -25.28 5.59 -21.29
CA TRP A 504 -26.73 5.62 -21.06
C TRP A 504 -27.38 6.69 -21.97
N PRO A 505 -28.43 6.36 -22.75
CA PRO A 505 -29.05 7.30 -23.66
C PRO A 505 -30.03 8.20 -22.88
N GLY A 506 -29.56 9.38 -22.50
CA GLY A 506 -30.37 10.38 -21.81
C GLY A 506 -29.46 11.41 -21.14
N GLY A 507 -29.04 12.41 -21.92
CA GLY A 507 -28.05 13.39 -21.49
C GLY A 507 -28.49 14.20 -20.28
N PHE A 508 -27.62 14.27 -19.27
CA PHE A 508 -27.35 15.42 -18.41
C PHE A 508 -25.98 15.19 -17.76
N HIS A 509 -24.98 15.98 -18.18
CA HIS A 509 -23.68 16.06 -17.52
C HIS A 509 -23.79 17.13 -16.41
N PRO A 510 -23.52 16.85 -15.13
CA PRO A 510 -23.05 17.89 -14.24
C PRO A 510 -21.62 18.20 -14.67
N SER A 511 -21.35 19.46 -15.00
CA SER A 511 -20.01 19.99 -15.22
C SER A 511 -19.14 19.71 -13.99
N GLY A 512 -18.18 18.79 -14.13
CA GLY A 512 -17.20 18.46 -13.10
C GLY A 512 -15.94 17.96 -13.79
N ALA A 513 -14.83 18.64 -13.58
CA ALA A 513 -13.52 18.30 -14.08
C ALA A 513 -13.18 16.81 -13.82
N PRO A 514 -12.41 16.13 -14.68
CA PRO A 514 -11.86 14.83 -14.34
C PRO A 514 -11.12 14.94 -13.01
N ASP A 515 -11.40 14.01 -12.11
CA ASP A 515 -10.91 13.94 -10.73
C ASP A 515 -9.37 13.96 -10.72
N ALA A 516 -8.80 15.17 -10.74
CA ALA A 516 -7.37 15.42 -10.87
C ALA A 516 -6.58 14.98 -9.62
N LEU A 517 -7.28 14.51 -8.58
CA LEU A 517 -6.76 13.96 -7.34
C LEU A 517 -6.71 12.42 -7.36
N GLY A 518 -7.23 11.77 -8.40
CA GLY A 518 -7.23 10.32 -8.54
C GLY A 518 -5.84 9.78 -8.86
N VAL A 519 -5.08 9.46 -7.82
CA VAL A 519 -3.87 8.62 -7.90
C VAL A 519 -4.25 7.34 -8.65
N HIS A 520 -3.40 6.86 -9.56
CA HIS A 520 -3.61 5.63 -10.34
C HIS A 520 -4.08 4.43 -9.46
N GLY A 521 -3.63 4.37 -8.20
CA GLY A 521 -4.09 3.39 -7.21
C GLY A 521 -5.60 3.44 -6.87
N GLN A 522 -6.25 4.59 -6.90
CA GLN A 522 -7.72 4.67 -6.76
C GLN A 522 -8.45 4.15 -8.01
N GLN A 523 -7.85 4.26 -9.20
CA GLN A 523 -8.42 3.67 -10.42
C GLN A 523 -8.30 2.15 -10.39
N VAL A 524 -7.15 1.60 -9.98
CA VAL A 524 -6.97 0.14 -9.80
C VAL A 524 -7.95 -0.41 -8.77
N ARG A 525 -8.11 0.27 -7.61
CA ARG A 525 -9.11 -0.11 -6.59
C ARG A 525 -10.55 -0.10 -7.12
N ARG A 526 -10.90 0.77 -8.06
CA ARG A 526 -12.23 0.78 -8.70
C ARG A 526 -12.43 -0.35 -9.71
N MET A 527 -11.35 -0.93 -10.25
CA MET A 527 -11.40 -2.05 -11.19
C MET A 527 -11.53 -3.41 -10.49
N ILE A 528 -11.04 -3.53 -9.26
CA ILE A 528 -11.16 -4.75 -8.46
C ILE A 528 -12.61 -4.90 -7.96
N ARG A 529 -13.31 -5.93 -8.41
CA ARG A 529 -14.72 -6.20 -8.02
C ARG A 529 -14.90 -7.52 -7.30
N THR A 530 -14.01 -8.48 -7.53
CA THR A 530 -14.09 -9.82 -6.97
C THR A 530 -12.79 -10.22 -6.27
N PHE A 531 -12.88 -11.21 -5.39
CA PHE A 531 -11.72 -11.84 -4.76
C PHE A 531 -10.68 -12.31 -5.79
N SER A 532 -11.14 -12.86 -6.92
CA SER A 532 -10.25 -13.33 -8.00
C SER A 532 -9.52 -12.19 -8.69
N ASP A 533 -10.17 -11.03 -8.86
CA ASP A 533 -9.54 -9.85 -9.46
C ASP A 533 -8.45 -9.30 -8.53
N ALA A 534 -8.75 -9.21 -7.23
CA ALA A 534 -7.81 -8.78 -6.21
C ALA A 534 -6.58 -9.71 -6.18
N ARG A 535 -6.81 -11.03 -6.10
CA ARG A 535 -5.74 -12.04 -6.12
C ARG A 535 -4.91 -11.99 -7.39
N ALA A 536 -5.51 -11.67 -8.54
CA ALA A 536 -4.77 -11.53 -9.79
C ALA A 536 -3.89 -10.27 -9.79
N SER A 537 -4.40 -9.13 -9.30
CA SER A 537 -3.67 -7.86 -9.19
C SER A 537 -2.50 -7.90 -8.21
N ASP A 538 -2.58 -8.77 -7.21
CA ASP A 538 -1.62 -8.89 -6.11
C ASP A 538 -0.62 -10.04 -6.29
N ARG A 539 -0.78 -10.84 -7.37
CA ARG A 539 0.05 -12.04 -7.62
C ARG A 539 1.56 -11.78 -7.60
N ALA A 540 1.99 -10.59 -8.04
CA ALA A 540 3.41 -10.24 -8.03
C ALA A 540 3.97 -10.09 -6.61
N ASN A 541 3.17 -9.60 -5.67
CA ASN A 541 3.56 -9.41 -4.27
C ASN A 541 3.50 -10.71 -3.46
N GLU A 542 2.80 -11.73 -3.97
CA GLU A 542 2.78 -13.07 -3.38
C GLU A 542 4.09 -13.85 -3.67
N ARG A 543 4.97 -13.31 -4.51
CA ARG A 543 6.26 -13.91 -4.89
C ARG A 543 7.38 -13.43 -3.98
N MET A 544 8.39 -14.27 -3.73
CA MET A 544 9.65 -13.86 -3.13
C MET A 544 10.32 -12.76 -3.98
N PRO A 545 10.62 -11.58 -3.41
CA PRO A 545 11.29 -10.48 -4.12
C PRO A 545 12.66 -10.90 -4.65
N GLN A 546 13.03 -10.39 -5.83
CA GLN A 546 14.38 -10.56 -6.39
C GLN A 546 15.13 -9.23 -6.27
N TYR A 547 16.23 -9.21 -5.51
CA TYR A 547 17.14 -8.06 -5.47
C TYR A 547 18.18 -8.20 -6.58
N ASP A 548 18.13 -7.33 -7.59
CA ASP A 548 19.23 -7.17 -8.54
C ASP A 548 20.26 -6.19 -7.98
N TYR A 549 21.30 -6.71 -7.32
CA TYR A 549 22.39 -5.91 -6.75
C TYR A 549 23.26 -5.22 -7.82
N THR A 550 23.05 -5.50 -9.11
CA THR A 550 23.82 -4.89 -10.21
C THR A 550 23.13 -3.70 -10.85
N GLN A 551 21.84 -3.49 -10.56
CA GLN A 551 21.13 -2.27 -10.93
C GLN A 551 21.36 -1.22 -9.84
N GLN A 552 22.03 -0.12 -10.18
CA GLN A 552 21.70 1.16 -9.54
C GLN A 552 20.18 1.35 -9.63
N PRO A 553 19.50 2.04 -8.70
CA PRO A 553 18.07 2.28 -8.82
C PRO A 553 17.79 3.12 -10.07
N VAL A 554 17.68 2.46 -11.22
CA VAL A 554 17.14 3.03 -12.43
C VAL A 554 15.65 2.89 -12.24
N LEU A 555 14.99 4.01 -11.99
CA LEU A 555 13.54 4.10 -12.05
C LEU A 555 13.09 3.34 -13.31
N PRO A 556 12.15 2.38 -13.22
CA PRO A 556 11.67 1.69 -14.40
C PRO A 556 11.10 2.76 -15.36
N LEU A 557 11.80 2.97 -16.46
CA LEU A 557 11.40 3.87 -17.53
C LEU A 557 10.26 3.18 -18.29
N VAL A 558 9.06 3.23 -17.72
CA VAL A 558 7.85 2.87 -18.45
C VAL A 558 7.62 3.96 -19.49
N PRO A 559 7.40 3.62 -20.77
CA PRO A 559 7.19 4.61 -21.82
C PRO A 559 5.96 5.45 -21.49
N VAL A 560 6.13 6.77 -21.59
CA VAL A 560 5.08 7.77 -21.39
C VAL A 560 3.90 7.46 -22.33
N PRO A 561 2.66 7.28 -21.83
CA PRO A 561 1.49 7.33 -22.69
C PRO A 561 1.46 8.72 -23.34
N SER A 562 1.36 8.77 -24.67
CA SER A 562 1.21 10.00 -25.43
C SER A 562 0.15 10.90 -24.78
N MET A 563 0.53 12.15 -24.46
CA MET A 563 -0.42 13.19 -24.03
C MET A 563 -1.32 13.59 -25.20
N ARG A 564 -2.29 12.74 -25.55
CA ARG A 564 -3.52 13.18 -26.21
C ARG A 564 -4.61 13.14 -25.17
N ILE A 565 -5.05 14.32 -24.75
CA ILE A 565 -6.23 14.53 -23.91
C ILE A 565 -7.46 14.09 -24.75
N PRO A 566 -8.17 12.99 -24.43
CA PRO A 566 -9.43 12.67 -25.09
C PRO A 566 -10.52 13.44 -24.35
N GLY A 567 -10.92 14.59 -24.91
CA GLY A 567 -11.94 15.44 -24.25
C GLY A 567 -12.16 16.83 -24.85
N LEU A 568 -11.40 17.25 -25.87
CA LEU A 568 -11.60 18.52 -26.58
C LEU A 568 -11.90 18.34 -28.07
N ALA A 569 -12.52 17.21 -28.43
CA ALA A 569 -13.05 16.97 -29.77
C ALA A 569 -14.59 16.97 -29.72
N LEU A 570 -15.20 18.13 -29.56
CA LEU A 570 -16.63 18.34 -29.83
C LEU A 570 -16.90 19.81 -30.14
N ALA A 571 -16.61 20.21 -31.38
CA ALA A 571 -17.36 21.18 -32.19
C ALA A 571 -16.69 21.34 -33.57
N ALA A 572 -16.48 20.25 -34.29
CA ALA A 572 -16.30 20.34 -35.74
C ALA A 572 -17.69 20.53 -36.35
N GLY A 573 -18.13 21.78 -36.48
CA GLY A 573 -19.45 22.08 -37.03
C GLY A 573 -19.93 23.51 -36.84
N ALA A 574 -19.14 24.50 -37.21
CA ALA A 574 -19.61 25.81 -37.68
C ALA A 574 -18.41 26.59 -38.23
N GLU A 575 -18.52 27.04 -39.48
CA GLU A 575 -17.60 27.98 -40.10
C GLU A 575 -17.54 29.27 -39.28
N GLY A 576 -16.34 29.68 -38.83
CA GLY A 576 -16.11 30.94 -38.12
C GLY A 576 -14.65 31.10 -37.70
N GLU A 577 -14.00 32.13 -38.22
CA GLU A 577 -12.59 32.50 -38.04
C GLU A 577 -12.21 32.75 -36.55
N GLY A 578 -11.04 32.26 -36.13
CA GLY A 578 -10.43 32.55 -34.82
C GLY A 578 -9.38 31.51 -34.43
N ALA A 579 -8.16 31.64 -34.95
CA ALA A 579 -7.09 30.63 -34.90
C ALA A 579 -5.87 30.99 -34.03
N ASP A 580 -5.99 31.85 -33.01
CA ASP A 580 -4.81 32.33 -32.24
C ASP A 580 -4.59 31.66 -30.87
N GLY A 581 -5.52 30.83 -30.38
CA GLY A 581 -5.45 30.29 -29.01
C GLY A 581 -4.68 28.97 -28.82
N ASP A 582 -4.70 28.07 -29.82
CA ASP A 582 -4.11 26.72 -29.70
C ASP A 582 -2.64 26.69 -30.16
N ASP A 583 -2.25 27.60 -31.06
CA ASP A 583 -0.90 27.69 -31.60
C ASP A 583 0.10 28.31 -30.60
N ASN A 584 -0.37 29.30 -29.84
CA ASN A 584 0.43 30.00 -28.83
C ASN A 584 0.82 29.09 -27.63
N ARG A 585 -0.03 28.10 -27.30
CA ARG A 585 0.21 27.13 -26.23
C ARG A 585 1.26 26.08 -26.60
N ARG A 586 1.27 25.63 -27.87
CA ARG A 586 2.31 24.74 -28.42
C ARG A 586 3.65 25.44 -28.54
N ASN A 587 3.65 26.71 -28.95
CA ASN A 587 4.84 27.54 -29.06
C ASN A 587 5.53 27.72 -27.70
N MET A 588 4.76 27.89 -26.62
CA MET A 588 5.29 28.03 -25.26
C MET A 588 5.89 26.73 -24.69
N GLU A 589 5.29 25.57 -24.97
CA GLU A 589 5.85 24.27 -24.57
C GLU A 589 7.17 23.96 -25.32
N GLU A 590 7.26 24.30 -26.61
CA GLU A 590 8.51 24.18 -27.37
C GLU A 590 9.59 25.16 -26.90
N LEU A 591 9.21 26.40 -26.54
CA LEU A 591 10.12 27.38 -25.95
C LEU A 591 10.69 26.92 -24.61
N ILE A 592 9.85 26.35 -23.73
CA ILE A 592 10.28 25.77 -22.45
C ILE A 592 11.23 24.60 -22.69
N LYS A 593 10.90 23.70 -23.64
CA LYS A 593 11.72 22.55 -23.97
C LYS A 593 13.09 22.96 -24.52
N LYS A 594 13.12 23.87 -25.49
CA LYS A 594 14.36 24.37 -26.12
C LYS A 594 15.24 25.11 -25.12
N ALA A 595 14.65 25.90 -24.23
CA ALA A 595 15.39 26.66 -23.22
C ALA A 595 15.91 25.77 -22.06
N LEU A 596 15.24 24.66 -21.75
CA LEU A 596 15.73 23.64 -20.80
C LEU A 596 16.86 22.77 -21.41
N GLU A 597 16.82 22.51 -22.72
CA GLU A 597 17.87 21.82 -23.47
C GLU A 597 19.14 22.67 -23.60
N GLU A 598 19.01 23.98 -23.85
CA GLU A 598 20.13 24.94 -23.95
C GLU A 598 20.97 25.08 -22.64
N GLU A 599 20.38 24.82 -21.47
CA GLU A 599 21.09 24.86 -20.17
C GLU A 599 21.62 23.50 -19.68
N GLY A 600 21.50 22.44 -20.48
CA GLY A 600 22.02 21.11 -20.12
C GLY A 600 21.29 20.44 -18.94
N LEU A 601 20.05 20.87 -18.64
CA LEU A 601 19.21 20.35 -17.55
C LEU A 601 18.33 19.16 -18.00
N GLY A 602 18.77 18.46 -19.04
CA GLY A 602 18.04 17.40 -19.73
C GLY A 602 17.91 16.09 -18.96
N ASP A 603 18.76 15.80 -17.97
CA ASP A 603 18.88 14.43 -17.44
C ASP A 603 19.24 14.31 -15.94
N GLY A 604 18.52 13.39 -15.28
CA GLY A 604 18.87 12.60 -14.08
C GLY A 604 19.22 13.24 -12.72
N GLY A 605 19.86 14.40 -12.65
CA GLY A 605 20.55 14.85 -11.42
C GLY A 605 19.99 16.10 -10.74
N MET A 606 18.87 16.65 -11.22
CA MET A 606 18.37 17.96 -10.78
C MET A 606 17.68 17.92 -9.41
N VAL A 607 16.93 16.85 -9.13
CA VAL A 607 16.12 16.72 -7.92
C VAL A 607 17.01 16.58 -6.68
N GLU A 608 18.01 15.70 -6.72
CA GLU A 608 19.00 15.53 -5.64
C GLU A 608 19.76 16.84 -5.34
N ARG A 609 20.31 17.49 -6.37
CA ARG A 609 21.12 18.71 -6.18
C ARG A 609 20.32 19.93 -5.70
N LEU A 610 19.02 19.96 -5.98
CA LEU A 610 18.13 21.06 -5.58
C LEU A 610 17.50 20.81 -4.20
N ALA A 611 17.11 19.57 -3.90
CA ALA A 611 16.71 19.15 -2.56
C ALA A 611 17.82 19.42 -1.54
N ASP A 612 19.07 19.07 -1.88
CA ASP A 612 20.24 19.35 -1.04
C ASP A 612 20.50 20.86 -0.83
N ARG A 613 20.12 21.69 -1.81
CA ARG A 613 20.31 23.14 -1.78
C ARG A 613 19.22 23.85 -0.98
N ILE A 614 18.00 23.31 -1.00
CA ILE A 614 16.86 23.77 -0.17
C ILE A 614 17.07 23.34 1.28
N ALA A 615 17.52 22.10 1.52
CA ALA A 615 17.84 21.57 2.85
C ALA A 615 18.96 22.35 3.55
N ARG A 616 19.92 22.91 2.81
CA ARG A 616 21.05 23.69 3.37
C ARG A 616 20.72 25.15 3.71
N GLY A 617 19.48 25.61 3.57
CA GLY A 617 18.97 26.89 4.08
C GLY A 617 19.79 28.14 3.73
N ARG A 618 19.43 28.88 2.67
CA ARG A 618 20.01 30.21 2.42
C ARG A 618 19.43 31.24 3.41
N ARG A 619 20.30 31.88 4.20
CA ARG A 619 19.97 33.09 4.98
C ARG A 619 19.42 34.18 4.03
N GLY A 620 18.25 34.69 4.38
CA GLY A 620 17.46 35.57 3.52
C GLY A 620 18.12 36.92 3.22
N ALA A 621 18.07 37.32 1.95
CA ALA A 621 18.02 38.73 1.58
C ALA A 621 16.55 39.11 1.43
N ARG A 622 16.08 40.07 2.24
CA ARG A 622 14.72 40.62 2.11
C ARG A 622 14.51 41.19 0.70
N PRO A 623 13.41 40.89 -0.01
CA PRO A 623 13.04 41.64 -1.19
C PRO A 623 12.75 43.09 -0.79
N ARG A 624 13.31 44.06 -1.52
CA ARG A 624 12.98 45.48 -1.36
C ARG A 624 11.54 45.70 -1.86
N GLY A 625 10.69 46.30 -1.03
CA GLY A 625 9.33 46.67 -1.42
C GLY A 625 9.35 47.76 -2.49
N LEU A 626 8.53 47.61 -3.53
CA LEU A 626 8.23 48.69 -4.46
C LEU A 626 7.54 49.83 -3.70
N LYS A 627 8.08 51.04 -3.83
CA LYS A 627 7.47 52.27 -3.31
C LYS A 627 6.16 52.54 -4.05
N ARG A 628 5.06 52.70 -3.32
CA ARG A 628 3.87 53.39 -3.82
C ARG A 628 4.23 54.86 -4.07
N PHE A 629 4.01 55.36 -5.27
CA PHE A 629 3.85 56.80 -5.48
C PHE A 629 2.36 57.13 -5.33
N GLU A 630 2.10 58.06 -4.43
CA GLU A 630 0.80 58.52 -3.97
C GLU A 630 0.04 59.20 -5.12
N THR A 631 -1.24 58.86 -5.23
CA THR A 631 -2.29 59.74 -5.73
C THR A 631 -2.53 60.85 -4.70
N ALA A 632 -2.42 62.12 -5.10
CA ALA A 632 -3.20 63.26 -4.55
C ALA A 632 -2.75 64.61 -5.16
N PRO A 633 -3.59 65.66 -5.17
CA PRO A 633 -4.96 65.74 -4.63
C PRO A 633 -6.06 65.45 -5.65
#